data_AF-A0A496ULP7-F1
#
_entry.id   AF-A0A496ULP7-F1
#
_cell.length_a   1.000
_cell.length_b   1.000
_cell.length_c   1.000
_cell.angle_alpha   90.00
_cell.angle_beta   90.00
_cell.angle_gamma   90.00
#
_symmetry.space_group_name_H-M   'P 1'
#
loop_
_entity.id
_entity.type
_entity.pdbx_description
1 polymer ?
#
loop_
_entity_poly.entity_id
_entity_poly.type
_entity_poly.pdbx_seq_one_letter_code
_entity_poly.pdbx_strand_id
1 'polypeptide(L)'
;MASGYGLMNTSTAVSVLDERSLTLQLNNGNRKALIPLIDILVVSGRMECAEIWMEGRGLSVPVSRRDLGIALSWYGRYDLHDVMTLDLPNPPDLDNDDYAPTLAAILYMGWMNASEDGSFHPDIFVGISDLDIIAPYFFASSYHWEKDWIGMRSLDSLFAAGGREGDGR
;
A
#
# COMPACT_ATOMS: atom_id res chain seq x y z
N MET A 1 6.39 -49.32 -29.90
CA MET A 1 5.87 -49.51 -28.54
C MET A 1 6.29 -48.32 -27.70
N ALA A 2 5.35 -47.84 -26.88
CA ALA A 2 5.33 -46.53 -26.23
C ALA A 2 6.01 -46.49 -24.85
N SER A 3 6.06 -45.26 -24.31
CA SER A 3 6.28 -44.81 -22.91
C SER A 3 7.70 -44.30 -22.61
N GLY A 4 7.90 -43.10 -22.04
CA GLY A 4 6.95 -42.19 -21.41
C GLY A 4 7.47 -40.75 -21.32
N TYR A 5 6.52 -39.83 -21.31
CA TYR A 5 6.69 -38.41 -21.05
C TYR A 5 7.13 -38.20 -19.60
N GLY A 6 8.37 -37.74 -19.40
CA GLY A 6 8.83 -37.16 -18.14
C GLY A 6 8.90 -35.64 -18.28
N LEU A 7 7.84 -34.97 -17.84
CA LEU A 7 7.80 -33.53 -17.60
C LEU A 7 8.90 -33.16 -16.60
N MET A 8 10.06 -32.69 -17.08
CA MET A 8 10.99 -31.93 -16.25
C MET A 8 10.70 -30.45 -16.42
N ASN A 9 9.70 -30.04 -15.63
CA ASN A 9 9.66 -28.81 -14.85
C ASN A 9 10.73 -27.75 -15.21
N THR A 10 10.47 -26.98 -16.26
CA THR A 10 11.02 -25.63 -16.39
C THR A 10 10.24 -24.70 -15.47
N SER A 11 10.47 -24.84 -14.16
CA SER A 11 9.93 -23.92 -13.16
C SER A 11 11.04 -22.96 -12.73
N THR A 12 11.15 -21.90 -13.51
CA THR A 12 11.45 -20.51 -13.12
C THR A 12 12.26 -20.35 -11.84
N ALA A 13 13.55 -20.11 -12.00
CA ALA A 13 14.44 -19.58 -10.98
C ALA A 13 13.94 -18.19 -10.54
N VAL A 14 13.05 -18.16 -9.55
CA VAL A 14 12.83 -16.98 -8.71
C VAL A 14 14.15 -16.80 -7.97
N SER A 15 14.89 -15.75 -8.33
CA SER A 15 16.13 -15.37 -7.67
C SER A 15 15.85 -15.25 -6.16
N VAL A 16 16.37 -16.22 -5.39
CA VAL A 16 16.34 -16.18 -3.93
C VAL A 16 17.25 -15.04 -3.49
N LEU A 17 16.69 -13.83 -3.42
CA LEU A 17 17.31 -12.71 -2.75
C LEU A 17 17.37 -13.07 -1.26
N ASP A 18 18.56 -13.40 -0.78
CA ASP A 18 18.80 -13.78 0.61
C ASP A 18 18.84 -12.52 1.50
N GLU A 19 17.99 -12.47 2.53
CA GLU A 19 17.91 -11.40 3.55
C GLU A 19 19.30 -11.04 4.09
N ARG A 20 20.14 -12.06 4.32
CA ARG A 20 21.48 -11.89 4.86
C ARG A 20 22.41 -11.18 3.88
N SER A 21 22.29 -11.48 2.58
CA SER A 21 23.03 -10.82 1.52
C SER A 21 22.65 -9.34 1.41
N LEU A 22 21.35 -9.03 1.49
CA LEU A 22 20.85 -7.66 1.43
C LEU A 22 21.27 -6.84 2.65
N THR A 23 21.23 -7.43 3.85
CA THR A 23 21.74 -6.82 5.09
C THR A 23 23.23 -6.50 4.98
N LEU A 24 24.05 -7.43 4.45
CA LEU A 24 25.47 -7.19 4.22
C LEU A 24 25.73 -6.08 3.20
N GLN A 25 24.95 -6.04 2.12
CA GLN A 25 25.03 -4.98 1.12
C GLN A 25 24.69 -3.61 1.72
N LEU A 26 23.69 -3.53 2.60
CA LEU A 26 23.35 -2.30 3.32
C LEU A 26 24.45 -1.85 4.29
N ASN A 27 25.06 -2.79 5.01
CA ASN A 27 26.20 -2.51 5.88
C ASN A 27 27.41 -1.99 5.09
N ASN A 28 27.58 -2.46 3.85
CA ASN A 28 28.60 -1.99 2.91
C ASN A 28 28.19 -0.71 2.16
N GLY A 29 27.04 -0.11 2.46
CA GLY A 29 26.60 1.17 1.90
C GLY A 29 25.82 1.08 0.57
N ASN A 30 25.52 -0.11 0.07
CA ASN A 30 24.68 -0.28 -1.12
C ASN A 30 23.20 -0.07 -0.77
N ARG A 31 22.74 1.17 -0.95
CA ARG A 31 21.36 1.60 -0.62
C ARG A 31 20.28 0.92 -1.45
N LYS A 32 20.61 0.35 -2.61
CA LYS A 32 19.63 -0.34 -3.47
C LYS A 32 19.11 -1.65 -2.87
N ALA A 33 19.78 -2.18 -1.85
CA ALA A 33 19.38 -3.40 -1.15
C ALA A 33 18.28 -3.19 -0.10
N LEU A 34 17.86 -1.95 0.18
CA LEU A 34 16.90 -1.64 1.24
C LEU A 34 15.49 -2.13 0.91
N ILE A 35 14.97 -1.74 -0.27
CA ILE A 35 13.60 -2.12 -0.69
C ILE A 35 13.46 -3.64 -0.81
N PRO A 36 14.39 -4.36 -1.47
CA PRO A 36 14.31 -5.82 -1.49
C PRO A 36 14.37 -6.47 -0.10
N LEU A 37 15.09 -5.88 0.86
CA LEU A 37 15.13 -6.39 2.24
C LEU A 37 13.79 -6.20 2.93
N ILE A 38 13.19 -5.03 2.77
CA ILE A 38 11.87 -4.71 3.33
C ILE A 38 10.81 -5.61 2.74
N ASP A 39 10.79 -5.81 1.42
CA ASP A 39 9.84 -6.69 0.75
C ASP A 39 9.91 -8.12 1.32
N ILE A 40 11.13 -8.65 1.56
CA ILE A 40 11.30 -9.95 2.20
C ILE A 40 10.74 -9.96 3.63
N LEU A 41 11.04 -8.92 4.42
CA LEU A 41 10.57 -8.82 5.81
C LEU A 41 9.05 -8.73 5.88
N VAL A 42 8.42 -8.00 4.96
CA VAL A 42 6.96 -7.80 4.87
C VAL A 42 6.26 -9.07 4.44
N VAL A 43 6.72 -9.70 3.35
CA VAL A 43 6.19 -10.99 2.88
C VAL A 43 6.34 -12.09 3.93
N SER A 44 7.37 -11.97 4.79
CA SER A 44 7.60 -12.90 5.91
C SER A 44 6.84 -12.54 7.19
N GLY A 45 5.96 -11.53 7.16
CA GLY A 45 5.17 -11.08 8.31
C GLY A 45 5.97 -10.40 9.42
N ARG A 46 7.22 -10.02 9.16
CA ARG A 46 8.15 -9.38 10.12
C ARG A 46 8.09 -7.86 10.01
N MET A 47 6.88 -7.31 10.18
CA MET A 47 6.61 -5.87 10.01
C MET A 47 7.44 -4.98 10.94
N GLU A 48 7.56 -5.36 12.22
CA GLU A 48 8.39 -4.62 13.20
C GLU A 48 9.87 -4.55 12.76
N CYS A 49 10.40 -5.61 12.14
CA CYS A 49 11.76 -5.58 11.60
C CYS A 49 11.87 -4.67 10.37
N ALA A 50 10.87 -4.70 9.48
CA ALA A 50 10.81 -3.82 8.31
C ALA A 50 10.77 -2.34 8.74
N GLU A 51 9.97 -2.03 9.76
CA GLU A 51 9.87 -0.72 10.39
C GLU A 51 11.20 -0.28 11.01
N ILE A 52 11.87 -1.12 11.81
CA ILE A 52 13.18 -0.80 12.39
C ILE A 52 14.22 -0.47 11.32
N TRP A 53 14.23 -1.24 10.21
CA TRP A 53 15.14 -0.99 9.09
C TRP A 53 14.81 0.32 8.33
N MET A 54 13.54 0.69 8.29
CA MET A 54 13.05 1.96 7.73
C MET A 54 13.32 3.15 8.68
N GLU A 55 13.02 3.04 9.97
CA GLU A 55 13.17 4.06 11.00
C GLU A 55 14.63 4.34 11.35
N GLY A 56 15.45 3.29 11.50
CA GLY A 56 16.86 3.39 11.91
C GLY A 56 17.74 4.18 10.93
N ARG A 57 17.25 4.49 9.73
CA ARG A 57 17.93 5.34 8.72
C ARG A 57 17.08 6.51 8.24
N GLY A 58 15.96 6.82 8.90
CA GLY A 58 15.12 7.99 8.62
C GLY A 58 14.34 7.90 7.31
N LEU A 59 13.95 6.71 6.87
CA LEU A 59 13.27 6.47 5.60
C LEU A 59 11.86 5.91 5.85
N SER A 60 10.87 6.79 5.74
CA SER A 60 9.53 6.58 5.17
C SER A 60 9.02 5.13 5.10
N VAL A 61 8.51 4.57 6.20
CA VAL A 61 7.75 3.29 6.22
C VAL A 61 6.69 3.29 5.11
N PRO A 62 6.58 2.24 4.27
CA PRO A 62 5.62 2.20 3.18
C PRO A 62 4.20 2.19 3.75
N VAL A 63 3.32 2.96 3.13
CA VAL A 63 1.91 3.06 3.52
C VAL A 63 1.18 1.83 2.99
N SER A 64 0.46 1.14 3.87
CA SER A 64 -0.47 0.07 3.47
C SER A 64 -1.79 0.65 2.96
N ARG A 65 -2.56 -0.13 2.21
CA ARG A 65 -3.91 0.29 1.76
C ARG A 65 -4.82 0.63 2.93
N ARG A 66 -4.67 -0.06 4.07
CA ARG A 66 -5.34 0.29 5.33
C ARG A 66 -4.96 1.69 5.80
N ASP A 67 -3.67 2.00 5.86
CA ASP A 67 -3.20 3.31 6.29
C ASP A 67 -3.74 4.43 5.41
N LEU A 68 -3.78 4.21 4.09
CA LEU A 68 -4.38 5.15 3.16
C LEU A 68 -5.88 5.30 3.41
N GLY A 69 -6.61 4.20 3.60
CA GLY A 69 -8.03 4.25 3.94
C GLY A 69 -8.31 5.05 5.21
N ILE A 70 -7.48 4.88 6.25
CA ILE A 70 -7.57 5.69 7.47
C ILE A 70 -7.30 7.17 7.17
N ALA A 71 -6.26 7.50 6.40
CA ALA A 71 -5.97 8.86 6.01
C ALA A 71 -7.13 9.49 5.21
N LEU A 72 -7.70 8.77 4.24
CA LEU A 72 -8.85 9.22 3.46
C LEU A 72 -10.06 9.48 4.34
N SER A 73 -10.33 8.61 5.32
CA SER A 73 -11.43 8.81 6.26
C SER A 73 -11.27 10.10 7.07
N TRP A 74 -10.03 10.52 7.36
CA TRP A 74 -9.75 11.76 8.07
C TRP A 74 -9.86 13.00 7.19
N TYR A 75 -9.20 13.01 6.03
CA TYR A 75 -9.18 14.16 5.12
C TYR A 75 -10.52 14.35 4.38
N GLY A 76 -11.24 13.27 4.09
CA GLY A 76 -12.56 13.27 3.43
C GLY A 76 -13.76 13.13 4.38
N ARG A 77 -13.56 13.28 5.69
CA ARG A 77 -14.56 12.96 6.73
C ARG A 77 -15.94 13.59 6.52
N TYR A 78 -16.02 14.76 5.90
CA TYR A 78 -17.29 15.45 5.67
C TYR A 78 -18.10 14.79 4.56
N ASP A 79 -17.47 14.41 3.45
CA ASP A 79 -18.14 13.70 2.34
C ASP A 79 -18.45 12.24 2.73
N LEU A 80 -17.58 11.64 3.54
CA LEU A 80 -17.75 10.26 4.00
C LEU A 80 -18.96 10.10 4.94
N HIS A 81 -19.27 11.12 5.74
CA HIS A 81 -20.30 11.05 6.78
C HIS A 81 -21.67 10.60 6.23
N ASP A 82 -22.05 11.08 5.05
CA ASP A 82 -23.34 10.76 4.44
C ASP A 82 -23.41 9.29 3.97
N VAL A 83 -22.27 8.73 3.57
CA VAL A 83 -22.16 7.34 3.10
C VAL A 83 -22.03 6.34 4.24
N MET A 84 -21.40 6.72 5.35
CA MET A 84 -21.23 5.84 6.52
C MET A 84 -22.55 5.35 7.14
N THR A 85 -23.68 5.98 6.80
CA THR A 85 -25.02 5.58 7.25
C THR A 85 -25.70 4.56 6.34
N LEU A 86 -25.14 4.33 5.15
CA LEU A 86 -25.58 3.30 4.23
C LEU A 86 -25.03 1.97 4.75
N ASP A 87 -25.91 1.01 5.02
CA ASP A 87 -25.56 -0.33 5.50
C ASP A 87 -24.85 -1.13 4.38
N LEU A 88 -23.60 -0.75 4.11
CA LEU A 88 -22.79 -1.28 3.03
C LEU A 88 -22.18 -2.64 3.42
N PRO A 89 -22.10 -3.59 2.49
CA PRO A 89 -21.43 -4.85 2.75
C PRO A 89 -19.94 -4.63 2.95
N ASN A 90 -19.39 -5.22 4.02
CA ASN A 90 -17.96 -5.20 4.27
C ASN A 90 -17.21 -6.08 3.24
N PRO A 91 -15.97 -5.72 2.86
CA PRO A 91 -15.10 -6.60 2.12
C PRO A 91 -14.84 -7.91 2.88
N PRO A 92 -14.79 -9.08 2.19
CA PRO A 92 -14.71 -10.39 2.84
C PRO A 92 -13.50 -10.57 3.77
N ASP A 93 -12.39 -9.91 3.48
CA ASP A 93 -11.15 -9.96 4.25
C ASP A 93 -11.12 -9.00 5.44
N LEU A 94 -12.22 -8.28 5.70
CA LEU A 94 -12.37 -7.32 6.79
C LEU A 94 -13.49 -7.66 7.79
N ASP A 95 -14.08 -8.86 7.74
CA ASP A 95 -15.26 -9.21 8.56
C ASP A 95 -15.09 -9.04 10.09
N ASN A 96 -13.85 -9.03 10.61
CA ASN A 96 -13.54 -8.80 12.02
C ASN A 96 -12.73 -7.52 12.28
N ASP A 97 -12.73 -6.60 11.31
CA ASP A 97 -11.95 -5.36 11.39
C ASP A 97 -12.81 -4.19 11.87
N ASP A 98 -12.34 -3.48 12.90
CA ASP A 98 -13.04 -2.31 13.43
C ASP A 98 -13.20 -1.18 12.39
N TYR A 99 -12.31 -1.13 11.39
CA TYR A 99 -12.38 -0.17 10.29
C TYR A 99 -13.16 -0.68 9.07
N ALA A 100 -13.70 -1.90 9.09
CA ALA A 100 -14.39 -2.48 7.93
C ALA A 100 -15.50 -1.59 7.35
N PRO A 101 -16.41 -0.99 8.15
CA PRO A 101 -17.47 -0.13 7.62
C PRO A 101 -16.90 1.12 6.93
N THR A 102 -15.85 1.71 7.51
CA THR A 102 -15.17 2.89 6.95
C THR A 102 -14.52 2.55 5.61
N LEU A 103 -13.83 1.42 5.53
CA LEU A 103 -13.18 0.97 4.30
C LEU A 103 -14.22 0.59 3.23
N ALA A 104 -15.36 -0.01 3.61
CA ALA A 104 -16.48 -0.26 2.71
C ALA A 104 -17.05 1.04 2.13
N ALA A 105 -17.22 2.08 2.94
CA ALA A 105 -17.67 3.40 2.49
C ALA A 105 -16.66 4.05 1.52
N ILE A 106 -15.36 3.95 1.79
CA ILE A 106 -14.30 4.46 0.90
C ILE A 106 -14.31 3.76 -0.47
N LEU A 107 -14.53 2.44 -0.49
CA LEU A 107 -14.72 1.68 -1.73
C LEU A 107 -15.97 2.14 -2.48
N TYR A 108 -17.08 2.33 -1.77
CA TYR A 108 -18.33 2.83 -2.36
C TYR A 108 -18.19 4.23 -2.97
N MET A 109 -17.44 5.12 -2.32
CA MET A 109 -17.11 6.45 -2.83
C MET A 109 -16.23 6.42 -4.08
N GLY A 110 -15.66 5.27 -4.43
CA GLY A 110 -14.71 5.15 -5.54
C GLY A 110 -13.36 5.80 -5.24
N TRP A 111 -13.04 6.02 -3.97
CA TRP A 111 -11.73 6.54 -3.55
C TRP A 111 -10.68 5.42 -3.50
N MET A 112 -11.09 4.16 -3.39
CA MET A 112 -10.21 3.01 -3.58
C MET A 112 -10.99 1.92 -4.35
N ASN A 113 -10.26 1.03 -5.02
CA ASN A 113 -10.85 -0.11 -5.72
C ASN A 113 -10.68 -1.39 -4.92
N ALA A 114 -11.70 -2.24 -4.89
CA ALA A 114 -11.55 -3.62 -4.46
C ALA A 114 -10.75 -4.42 -5.50
N SER A 115 -10.15 -5.52 -5.07
CA SER A 115 -9.54 -6.51 -5.94
C SER A 115 -10.60 -7.25 -6.78
N GLU A 116 -10.14 -7.99 -7.80
CA GLU A 116 -11.03 -8.78 -8.68
C GLU A 116 -11.84 -9.85 -7.92
N ASP A 117 -11.33 -10.33 -6.79
CA ASP A 117 -11.99 -11.29 -5.91
C ASP A 117 -13.01 -10.63 -4.94
N GLY A 118 -13.13 -9.29 -4.99
CA GLY A 118 -13.98 -8.50 -4.10
C GLY A 118 -13.34 -8.14 -2.75
N SER A 119 -12.11 -8.57 -2.48
CA SER A 119 -11.37 -8.27 -1.24
C SER A 119 -10.75 -6.88 -1.27
N PHE A 120 -10.40 -6.34 -0.10
CA PHE A 120 -9.72 -5.05 0.03
C PHE A 120 -8.19 -5.14 0.04
N HIS A 121 -7.66 -6.22 0.61
CA HIS A 121 -6.26 -6.48 0.91
C HIS A 121 -5.57 -5.35 1.69
N PRO A 122 -5.89 -5.20 2.99
CA PRO A 122 -5.44 -4.06 3.79
C PRO A 122 -3.92 -3.93 3.90
N ASP A 123 -3.20 -5.06 3.85
CA ASP A 123 -1.75 -5.12 4.11
C ASP A 123 -0.89 -4.90 2.84
N ILE A 124 -1.52 -4.78 1.66
CA ILE A 124 -0.79 -4.45 0.43
C ILE A 124 -0.35 -2.99 0.47
N PHE A 125 0.85 -2.71 -0.05
CA PHE A 125 1.36 -1.36 -0.15
C PHE A 125 0.64 -0.53 -1.19
N VAL A 126 0.45 0.75 -0.86
CA VAL A 126 -0.14 1.76 -1.73
C VAL A 126 0.80 2.01 -2.91
N GLY A 127 0.30 1.71 -4.10
CA GLY A 127 1.00 1.97 -5.34
C GLY A 127 0.52 3.23 -6.05
N ILE A 128 1.08 3.47 -7.24
CA ILE A 128 0.70 4.58 -8.11
C ILE A 128 -0.80 4.52 -8.45
N SER A 129 -1.33 3.32 -8.72
CA SER A 129 -2.74 3.14 -9.08
C SER A 129 -3.70 3.60 -7.98
N ASP A 130 -3.37 3.37 -6.70
CA ASP A 130 -4.21 3.82 -5.59
C ASP A 130 -4.17 5.34 -5.47
N LEU A 131 -2.99 5.95 -5.67
CA LEU A 131 -2.81 7.40 -5.57
C LEU A 131 -3.47 8.16 -6.73
N ASP A 132 -3.40 7.63 -7.95
CA ASP A 132 -4.02 8.24 -9.13
C ASP A 132 -5.55 8.30 -9.02
N ILE A 133 -6.17 7.31 -8.37
CA ILE A 133 -7.63 7.29 -8.12
C ILE A 133 -8.04 8.47 -7.23
N ILE A 134 -7.27 8.75 -6.18
CA ILE A 134 -7.62 9.77 -5.19
C ILE A 134 -7.11 11.17 -5.54
N ALA A 135 -6.15 11.28 -6.45
CA ALA A 135 -5.51 12.54 -6.80
C ALA A 135 -6.50 13.65 -7.19
N PRO A 136 -7.55 13.42 -8.01
CA PRO A 136 -8.51 14.46 -8.38
C PRO A 136 -9.33 15.03 -7.21
N TYR A 137 -9.44 14.27 -6.11
CA TYR A 137 -10.25 14.64 -4.95
C TYR A 137 -9.43 15.29 -3.84
N PHE A 138 -8.19 14.83 -3.63
CA PHE A 138 -7.42 15.15 -2.43
C PHE A 138 -6.09 15.86 -2.67
N PHE A 139 -5.52 15.77 -3.88
CA PHE A 139 -4.17 16.28 -4.14
C PHE A 139 -4.20 17.55 -4.98
N ALA A 140 -3.10 18.29 -4.92
CA ALA A 140 -2.91 19.47 -5.74
C ALA A 140 -2.90 19.12 -7.23
N SER A 141 -3.31 20.06 -8.08
CA SER A 141 -3.34 19.86 -9.54
C SER A 141 -1.96 19.55 -10.15
N SER A 142 -0.88 19.90 -9.45
CA SER A 142 0.50 19.58 -9.80
C SER A 142 1.00 18.23 -9.27
N TYR A 143 0.12 17.37 -8.75
CA TYR A 143 0.46 16.05 -8.22
C TYR A 143 1.18 15.20 -9.27
N HIS A 144 2.25 14.54 -8.84
CA HIS A 144 2.97 13.54 -9.62
C HIS A 144 3.73 12.59 -8.67
N TRP A 145 3.53 11.28 -8.83
CA TRP A 145 4.25 10.27 -8.05
C TRP A 145 4.80 9.18 -8.97
N GLU A 146 6.11 8.92 -8.88
CA GLU A 146 6.81 8.02 -9.81
C GLU A 146 7.25 6.69 -9.18
N LYS A 147 7.09 6.54 -7.87
CA LYS A 147 7.58 5.38 -7.15
C LYS A 147 6.46 4.37 -6.95
N ASP A 148 6.82 3.09 -6.96
CA ASP A 148 5.89 1.97 -6.74
C ASP A 148 5.29 1.91 -5.33
N TRP A 149 5.82 2.73 -4.40
CA TRP A 149 5.30 2.87 -3.05
C TRP A 149 5.42 4.31 -2.57
N ILE A 150 4.61 4.66 -1.56
CA ILE A 150 4.67 5.93 -0.84
C ILE A 150 4.87 5.68 0.65
N GLY A 151 5.61 6.55 1.33
CA GLY A 151 5.71 6.49 2.78
C GLY A 151 4.91 7.59 3.48
N MET A 152 4.57 7.37 4.75
CA MET A 152 3.58 8.18 5.47
C MET A 152 3.83 9.70 5.39
N ARG A 153 5.07 10.13 5.63
CA ARG A 153 5.44 11.57 5.55
C ARG A 153 5.19 12.18 4.17
N SER A 154 5.39 11.40 3.12
CA SER A 154 5.16 11.87 1.75
C SER A 154 3.65 11.93 1.48
N LEU A 155 2.89 10.94 1.94
CA LEU A 155 1.44 10.93 1.83
C LEU A 155 0.81 12.14 2.54
N ASP A 156 1.21 12.41 3.78
CA ASP A 156 0.76 13.59 4.52
C ASP A 156 1.07 14.91 3.79
N SER A 157 2.24 14.97 3.15
CA SER A 157 2.64 16.15 2.38
C SER A 157 1.74 16.37 1.15
N LEU A 158 1.28 15.30 0.51
CA LEU A 158 0.34 15.37 -0.62
C LEU A 158 -1.03 15.90 -0.20
N PHE A 159 -1.61 15.34 0.88
CA PHE A 159 -2.88 15.82 1.42
C PHE A 159 -2.79 17.29 1.88
N ALA A 160 -1.71 17.66 2.56
CA ALA A 160 -1.50 19.04 3.00
C ALA A 160 -1.35 20.03 1.84
N ALA A 161 -0.76 19.60 0.71
CA ALA A 161 -0.67 20.42 -0.49
C ALA A 161 -2.03 20.63 -1.16
N GLY A 162 -2.83 19.57 -1.30
CA GLY A 162 -4.17 19.66 -1.90
C GLY A 162 -5.14 20.51 -1.09
N GLY A 163 -5.15 20.38 0.24
CA GLY A 163 -6.00 21.21 1.11
C GLY A 163 -5.74 22.71 0.94
N ARG A 164 -4.47 23.12 0.75
CA ARG A 164 -4.11 24.54 0.52
C ARG A 164 -4.63 25.09 -0.81
N GLU A 165 -4.76 24.26 -1.84
CA GLU A 165 -5.32 24.68 -3.13
C GLU A 165 -6.85 24.78 -3.06
N GLY A 166 -7.51 23.88 -2.32
CA GLY A 166 -8.95 23.91 -2.07
C GLY A 166 -9.42 25.14 -1.29
N ASP A 167 -8.68 25.56 -0.26
CA ASP A 167 -8.97 26.77 0.55
C ASP A 167 -8.77 28.09 -0.23
N GLY A 168 -8.17 28.03 -1.42
CA GLY A 168 -7.92 29.18 -2.29
C GLY A 168 -9.03 29.46 -3.32
N ARG A 169 -10.12 28.70 -3.32
CA ARG A 169 -11.32 28.89 -4.16
C ARG A 169 -12.48 29.48 -3.36
#